data_AF-A0A1M4X686-F1
#
_entry.id   AF-A0A1M4X686-F1
#
_cell.length_a   1.000
_cell.length_b   1.000
_cell.length_c   1.000
_cell.angle_alpha   90.00
_cell.angle_beta   90.00
_cell.angle_gamma   90.00
#
_symmetry.space_group_name_H-M   'P 1'
#
loop_
_entity.id
_entity.type
_entity.pdbx_description
1 polymer ?
#
loop_
_entity_poly.entity_id
_entity_poly.type
_entity_poly.pdbx_seq_one_letter_code
_entity_poly.pdbx_strand_id
1 'polypeptide(L)'
;MEDIIKISIENSQKKINNRGLDEMLKDFSSDEKEYIFITNIFKKVNNQNDIINELKLIKSKTTPTSLLLILKTLGKISISDAQPILDKILHE
;
A
#
# COMPACT_ATOMS: atom_id res chain seq x y z
N MET A 1 -18.29 -0.57 -5.37
CA MET A 1 -17.31 0.39 -4.85
C MET A 1 -16.32 0.61 -5.97
N GLU A 2 -16.13 1.85 -6.43
CA GLU A 2 -15.03 2.13 -7.35
C GLU A 2 -13.70 1.90 -6.64
N ASP A 3 -12.71 1.38 -7.36
CA ASP A 3 -11.35 1.22 -6.82
C ASP A 3 -10.74 2.60 -6.57
N ILE A 4 -10.42 2.86 -5.30
CA ILE A 4 -9.80 4.12 -4.83
C ILE A 4 -8.30 4.08 -5.16
N ILE A 5 -7.71 2.89 -5.25
CA ILE A 5 -6.30 2.67 -5.58
C ILE A 5 -6.20 2.05 -6.98
N LYS A 6 -5.73 2.85 -7.94
CA LYS A 6 -5.51 2.44 -9.33
C LYS A 6 -4.04 2.07 -9.55
N ILE A 7 -3.82 0.94 -10.20
CA ILE A 7 -2.49 0.48 -10.59
C ILE A 7 -2.41 0.51 -12.11
N SER A 8 -1.40 1.18 -12.66
CA SER A 8 -1.13 1.26 -14.09
C SER A 8 0.31 0.86 -14.39
N ILE A 9 0.57 0.45 -15.63
CA ILE A 9 1.93 0.29 -16.16
C ILE A 9 2.04 1.24 -17.35
N GLU A 10 2.90 2.24 -17.23
CA GLU A 10 3.15 3.27 -18.25
C GLU A 10 4.64 3.25 -18.58
N ASN A 11 5.01 3.17 -19.86
CA ASN A 11 6.41 3.12 -20.30
C ASN A 11 7.25 2.05 -19.55
N SER A 12 6.67 0.86 -19.35
CA SER A 12 7.28 -0.25 -18.58
C SER A 12 7.54 0.04 -17.09
N GLN A 13 6.96 1.12 -16.55
CA GLN A 13 7.04 1.47 -15.14
C GLN A 13 5.68 1.30 -14.47
N LYS A 14 5.63 0.50 -13.41
CA LYS A 14 4.43 0.38 -12.57
C LYS A 14 4.20 1.70 -11.83
N LYS A 15 2.95 2.11 -11.72
CA LYS A 15 2.51 3.24 -10.91
C LYS A 15 1.30 2.85 -10.09
N ILE A 16 1.21 3.38 -8.87
CA ILE A 16 0.00 3.32 -8.04
C ILE A 16 -0.48 4.75 -7.81
N ASN A 17 -1.70 5.05 -8.24
CA ASN A 17 -2.26 6.40 -8.25
C ASN A 17 -1.27 7.43 -8.83
N ASN A 18 -0.76 7.13 -10.03
CA ASN A 18 0.19 7.92 -10.81
C ASN A 18 1.57 8.16 -10.18
N ARG A 19 1.95 7.40 -9.15
CA ARG A 19 3.27 7.51 -8.50
C ARG A 19 4.11 6.25 -8.66
N GLY A 20 5.41 6.43 -8.89
CA GLY A 20 6.40 5.36 -8.82
C GLY A 20 6.80 5.00 -7.39
N LEU A 21 7.62 3.96 -7.24
CA LEU A 21 8.09 3.50 -5.93
C LEU A 21 8.94 4.54 -5.20
N ASP A 22 9.87 5.20 -5.92
CA ASP A 22 10.78 6.18 -5.32
C ASP A 22 10.02 7.38 -4.71
N GLU A 23 8.94 7.82 -5.35
CA GLU A 23 8.06 8.87 -4.83
C GLU A 23 7.32 8.45 -3.54
N MET A 24 7.03 7.17 -3.38
CA MET A 24 6.35 6.64 -2.18
C MET A 24 7.31 6.52 -0.99
N LEU A 25 8.59 6.27 -1.27
CA LEU A 25 9.60 5.97 -0.26
C LEU A 25 10.40 7.20 0.21
N LYS A 26 10.19 8.36 -0.40
CA LYS A 26 10.95 9.60 -0.12
C LYS A 26 11.00 10.01 1.37
N ASP A 27 9.99 9.62 2.14
CA ASP A 27 9.83 10.00 3.55
C ASP A 27 10.20 8.84 4.51
N PHE A 28 10.79 7.76 3.99
CA PHE A 28 11.14 6.55 4.75
C PHE A 28 12.64 6.25 4.64
N SER A 29 13.25 5.87 5.76
CA SER A 29 14.60 5.33 5.79
C SER A 29 14.60 3.87 5.32
N SER A 30 15.65 3.43 4.62
CA SER A 30 15.70 2.08 4.03
C SER A 30 15.71 0.93 5.04
N ASP A 31 16.06 1.21 6.30
CA ASP A 31 16.05 0.28 7.43
C ASP A 31 14.70 0.23 8.16
N GLU A 32 13.75 1.11 7.82
CA GLU A 32 12.39 1.08 8.37
C GLU A 32 11.60 -0.12 7.83
N LYS A 33 10.80 -0.75 8.70
CA LYS A 33 9.98 -1.91 8.30
C LYS A 33 8.97 -1.54 7.22
N GLU A 34 8.39 -0.35 7.32
CA GLU A 34 7.43 0.22 6.38
C GLU A 34 8.04 0.35 4.98
N TYR A 35 9.30 0.81 4.88
CA TYR A 35 10.03 0.88 3.61
C TYR A 35 10.07 -0.49 2.93
N ILE A 36 10.45 -1.53 3.70
CA ILE A 36 10.55 -2.91 3.21
C ILE A 36 9.19 -3.43 2.77
N PHE A 37 8.14 -3.19 3.56
CA PHE A 37 6.78 -3.63 3.23
C PHE A 37 6.24 -2.94 1.99
N ILE A 38 6.34 -1.61 1.89
CA ILE A 38 5.88 -0.84 0.72
C ILE A 38 6.59 -1.33 -0.54
N THR A 39 7.91 -1.50 -0.49
CA THR A 39 8.72 -2.03 -1.60
C THR A 39 8.23 -3.40 -2.07
N ASN A 40 8.01 -4.31 -1.13
CA ASN A 40 7.59 -5.68 -1.45
C ASN A 40 6.17 -5.73 -2.00
N ILE A 41 5.25 -4.96 -1.42
CA ILE A 41 3.86 -4.88 -1.90
C ILE A 41 3.85 -4.31 -3.31
N PHE A 42 4.47 -3.15 -3.53
CA PHE A 42 4.52 -2.49 -4.84
C PHE A 42 4.98 -3.42 -5.96
N LYS A 43 6.02 -4.24 -5.71
CA LYS A 43 6.53 -5.20 -6.70
C LYS A 43 5.50 -6.27 -7.08
N LYS A 44 4.69 -6.74 -6.14
CA LYS A 44 3.78 -7.88 -6.35
C LYS A 44 2.39 -7.52 -6.86
N VAL A 45 1.90 -6.31 -6.55
CA VAL A 45 0.49 -5.96 -6.79
C VAL A 45 0.22 -5.46 -8.21
N ASN A 46 -0.91 -5.83 -8.78
CA ASN A 46 -1.37 -5.36 -10.10
C ASN A 46 -2.79 -4.75 -10.04
N ASN A 47 -3.48 -4.89 -8.92
CA ASN A 47 -4.78 -4.27 -8.64
C ASN A 47 -4.95 -4.02 -7.12
N GLN A 48 -6.05 -3.38 -6.72
CA GLN A 48 -6.34 -3.07 -5.32
C GLN A 48 -6.51 -4.33 -4.44
N ASN A 49 -7.08 -5.41 -4.98
CA ASN A 49 -7.24 -6.65 -4.21
C ASN A 49 -5.90 -7.30 -3.87
N ASP A 50 -4.91 -7.22 -4.77
CA ASP A 50 -3.55 -7.70 -4.47
C ASP A 50 -2.94 -6.92 -3.29
N ILE A 51 -3.18 -5.60 -3.19
CA ILE A 51 -2.74 -4.79 -2.05
C ILE A 51 -3.38 -5.29 -0.76
N ILE A 52 -4.70 -5.50 -0.76
CA ILE A 52 -5.43 -6.00 0.40
C ILE A 52 -4.88 -7.37 0.83
N ASN A 53 -4.65 -8.27 -0.12
CA ASN A 53 -4.11 -9.60 0.15
C ASN A 53 -2.70 -9.53 0.76
N GLU A 54 -1.79 -8.73 0.19
CA GLU A 54 -0.44 -8.58 0.75
C GLU A 54 -0.46 -7.93 2.14
N LEU A 55 -1.34 -6.94 2.38
CA LEU A 55 -1.52 -6.33 3.70
C LEU A 55 -2.02 -7.35 4.73
N LYS A 56 -2.96 -8.24 4.36
CA LYS A 56 -3.41 -9.35 5.22
C LYS A 56 -2.28 -10.32 5.57
N LEU A 57 -1.36 -10.59 4.64
CA LEU A 57 -0.21 -11.48 4.89
C LEU A 57 0.78 -10.89 5.89
N ILE A 58 0.92 -9.56 5.93
CA ILE A 58 1.84 -8.89 6.85
C ILE A 58 1.17 -8.40 8.15
N LYS A 59 -0.17 -8.54 8.28
CA LYS A 59 -0.92 -8.02 9.45
C LYS A 59 -0.43 -8.56 10.79
N SER A 60 0.08 -9.79 10.83
CA SER A 60 0.66 -10.39 12.05
C SER A 60 2.11 -9.97 12.33
N LYS A 61 2.76 -9.27 11.40
CA LYS A 61 4.18 -8.86 11.48
C LYS A 61 4.36 -7.37 11.76
N THR A 62 3.26 -6.63 11.88
CA THR A 62 3.26 -5.18 12.02
C THR A 62 2.05 -4.70 12.81
N THR A 63 1.95 -3.39 13.07
CA THR A 63 0.85 -2.80 13.85
C THR A 63 -0.28 -2.30 12.95
N PRO A 64 -1.52 -2.15 13.45
CA PRO A 64 -2.59 -1.47 12.71
C PRO A 64 -2.20 -0.08 12.22
N THR A 65 -1.45 0.68 13.02
CA THR A 65 -0.94 2.01 12.64
C THR A 65 0.04 1.93 11.48
N SER A 66 0.96 0.96 11.50
CA SER A 66 1.88 0.71 10.38
C SER A 66 1.14 0.24 9.13
N LEU A 67 0.13 -0.63 9.25
CA LEU A 67 -0.72 -1.02 8.12
C LEU A 67 -1.43 0.19 7.50
N LEU A 68 -1.99 1.06 8.34
CA LEU A 68 -2.65 2.29 7.90
C LEU A 68 -1.66 3.20 7.17
N LEU A 69 -0.44 3.36 7.72
CA LEU A 69 0.62 4.14 7.11
C LEU A 69 1.04 3.57 5.74
N ILE A 70 1.24 2.27 5.64
CA ILE A 70 1.57 1.58 4.38
C ILE A 70 0.45 1.78 3.36
N LEU A 71 -0.80 1.55 3.75
CA LEU A 71 -1.97 1.69 2.88
C LEU A 71 -2.13 3.13 2.37
N LYS A 72 -2.07 4.10 3.27
CA LYS A 72 -2.08 5.54 2.94
C LYS A 72 -0.95 5.88 1.97
N THR A 73 0.24 5.34 2.21
CA THR A 73 1.43 5.58 1.40
C THR A 73 1.31 4.98 0.02
N LEU A 74 0.79 3.76 -0.15
CA LEU A 74 0.56 3.14 -1.45
C LEU A 74 -0.55 3.89 -2.21
N GLY A 75 -1.68 4.13 -1.55
CA GLY A 75 -2.86 4.72 -2.17
C GLY A 75 -2.80 6.23 -2.40
N LYS A 76 -1.93 6.99 -1.72
CA LYS A 76 -2.02 8.47 -1.67
C LYS A 76 -3.40 8.97 -1.22
N ILE A 77 -4.04 8.22 -0.32
CA ILE A 77 -5.43 8.46 0.08
C ILE A 77 -5.49 9.11 1.46
N SER A 78 -6.64 9.69 1.80
CA SER A 78 -6.85 10.23 3.14
C SER A 78 -6.94 9.10 4.17
N ILE A 79 -6.79 9.43 5.46
CA ILE A 79 -7.02 8.45 6.54
C ILE A 79 -8.47 7.95 6.50
N SER A 80 -9.42 8.84 6.20
CA SER A 80 -10.84 8.50 6.10
C SER A 80 -11.13 7.49 5.00
N ASP A 81 -10.41 7.55 3.87
CA ASP A 81 -10.55 6.57 2.79
C ASP A 81 -9.79 5.26 3.10
N ALA A 82 -8.70 5.35 3.85
CA ALA A 82 -7.88 4.20 4.21
C ALA A 82 -8.51 3.37 5.34
N GLN A 83 -9.24 3.99 6.27
CA GLN A 83 -9.80 3.32 7.44
C GLN A 83 -10.76 2.16 7.09
N PRO A 84 -11.74 2.31 6.16
CA PRO A 84 -12.62 1.20 5.79
C PRO A 84 -11.87 0.00 5.18
N ILE A 85 -10.79 0.27 4.43
CA ILE A 85 -9.95 -0.79 3.86
C ILE A 85 -9.13 -1.47 4.97
N LEU A 86 -8.62 -0.70 5.92
CA LEU A 86 -7.91 -1.24 7.09
C LEU A 86 -8.83 -2.14 7.93
N ASP A 87 -10.06 -1.71 8.21
CA ASP A 87 -11.02 -2.49 8.99
C ASP A 87 -11.27 -3.85 8.31
N LYS A 88 -11.40 -3.86 6.97
CA LYS A 88 -11.51 -5.10 6.18
C LYS A 88 -10.29 -6.02 6.34
N ILE A 89 -9.08 -5.47 6.41
CA ILE A 89 -7.85 -6.25 6.59
C ILE A 89 -7.76 -6.84 8.01
N LEU A 90 -8.25 -6.11 9.01
CA LEU A 90 -8.17 -6.52 10.42
C LEU A 90 -9.23 -7.55 10.80
N HIS A 91 -10.43 -7.46 10.22
CA HIS A 91 -11.59 -8.29 10.58
C HIS A 91 -11.85 -9.49 9.65
N GLU A 92 -11.11 -9.62 8.55
CA GLU A 92 -11.07 -10.82 7.67
C GLU A 92 -9.73 -11.57 7.81
#